data_AF-A0A7C7Q027-F1
#
_entry.id   AF-A0A7C7Q027-F1
#
_cell.length_a   1.000
_cell.length_b   1.000
_cell.length_c   1.000
_cell.angle_alpha   90.00
_cell.angle_beta   90.00
_cell.angle_gamma   90.00
#
_symmetry.space_group_name_H-M   'P 1'
#
loop_
_entity.id
_entity.type
_entity.pdbx_description
1 polymer ?
#
loop_
_entity_poly.entity_id
_entity_poly.type
_entity_poly.pdbx_seq_one_letter_code
_entity_poly.pdbx_strand_id
1 'polypeptide(L)'
;MALENEIHNLLKKDSYDFDDLIKIMEILRKNCPWDKKQTFDSLVKYLEEEVCELIEAIIKKDYENMKEELGDLLLQVVFYSQIAKEKGLFDINKVRWKVI
;
A
#
# COMPACT_ATOMS: atom_id res chain seq x y z
N MET A 1 -3.72 -17.29 -18.00
CA MET A 1 -2.55 -18.20 -17.92
C MET A 1 -1.34 -17.56 -17.23
N ALA A 2 -0.61 -16.60 -17.80
CA ALA A 2 0.59 -16.05 -17.14
C ALA A 2 0.28 -15.27 -15.84
N LEU A 3 -0.69 -14.34 -15.89
CA LEU A 3 -1.11 -13.54 -14.72
C LEU A 3 -1.71 -14.40 -13.59
N GLU A 4 -2.52 -15.41 -13.95
CA GLU A 4 -3.11 -16.34 -12.98
C GLU A 4 -2.04 -17.16 -12.26
N ASN A 5 -1.00 -17.60 -12.98
CA ASN A 5 0.13 -18.31 -12.39
C ASN A 5 0.96 -17.40 -11.47
N GLU A 6 1.11 -16.12 -11.83
CA GLU A 6 1.83 -15.14 -11.02
C GLU A 6 1.09 -14.80 -9.72
N ILE A 7 -0.23 -14.60 -9.80
CA ILE A 7 -1.10 -14.44 -8.63
C ILE A 7 -1.09 -15.69 -7.75
N HIS A 8 -1.18 -16.88 -8.36
CA HIS A 8 -1.13 -18.14 -7.62
C HIS A 8 0.18 -18.32 -6.84
N ASN A 9 1.31 -17.91 -7.44
CA ASN A 9 2.60 -17.96 -6.78
C ASN A 9 2.75 -16.90 -5.69
N LEU A 10 2.19 -15.70 -5.87
CA LEU A 10 2.14 -14.68 -4.81
C LEU A 10 1.40 -15.22 -3.58
N LEU A 11 0.23 -15.83 -3.77
CA LEU A 11 -0.62 -16.33 -2.67
C LEU A 11 -0.07 -17.55 -1.91
N LYS A 12 1.02 -18.17 -2.38
CA LYS A 12 1.61 -19.38 -1.80
C LYS A 12 2.95 -19.15 -1.10
N LYS A 13 3.32 -17.90 -0.85
CA LYS A 13 4.56 -17.57 -0.17
C LYS A 13 4.43 -17.70 1.35
N ASP A 14 5.48 -18.21 1.98
CA ASP A 14 5.61 -18.26 3.45
C ASP A 14 5.94 -16.88 4.05
N SER A 15 6.42 -15.93 3.23
CA SER A 15 6.67 -14.53 3.61
C SER A 15 6.61 -13.62 2.38
N TYR A 16 6.25 -12.36 2.61
CA TYR A 16 6.12 -11.34 1.57
C TYR A 16 7.15 -10.24 1.79
N ASP A 17 7.70 -9.73 0.70
CA ASP A 17 8.61 -8.58 0.72
C ASP A 17 7.93 -7.30 0.20
N PHE A 18 8.70 -6.20 0.16
CA PHE A 18 8.18 -4.92 -0.30
C PHE A 18 7.82 -4.91 -1.80
N ASP A 19 8.52 -5.68 -2.63
CA ASP A 19 8.22 -5.77 -4.06
C ASP A 19 6.92 -6.56 -4.29
N ASP A 20 6.63 -7.54 -3.44
CA ASP A 20 5.34 -8.23 -3.44
C ASP A 20 4.18 -7.27 -3.14
N LEU A 21 4.33 -6.37 -2.16
CA LEU A 21 3.32 -5.34 -1.85
C LEU A 21 3.03 -4.45 -3.06
N ILE A 22 4.08 -3.98 -3.75
CA ILE A 22 3.93 -3.16 -4.96
C ILE A 22 3.17 -3.92 -6.06
N LYS A 23 3.53 -5.19 -6.28
CA LYS A 23 2.86 -6.05 -7.27
C LYS A 23 1.40 -6.29 -6.93
N ILE A 24 1.11 -6.60 -5.67
CA ILE A 24 -0.25 -6.81 -5.19
C ILE A 24 -1.09 -5.56 -5.41
N MET A 25 -0.56 -4.37 -5.08
CA MET A 25 -1.26 -3.11 -5.33
C MET A 25 -1.56 -2.89 -6.82
N GLU A 26 -0.60 -3.19 -7.71
CA GLU A 26 -0.83 -3.10 -9.16
C GLU A 26 -1.94 -4.07 -9.64
N ILE A 27 -1.99 -5.28 -9.08
CA ILE A 27 -3.03 -6.27 -9.37
C ILE A 27 -4.39 -5.78 -8.86
N LEU A 28 -4.46 -5.29 -7.61
CA LEU A 28 -5.68 -4.80 -6.99
C LEU A 28 -6.25 -3.59 -7.75
N ARG A 29 -5.43 -2.60 -8.07
CA ARG A 29 -5.83 -1.43 -8.86
C ARG A 29 -6.43 -1.78 -10.23
N LYS A 30 -6.00 -2.90 -10.83
CA LYS A 30 -6.54 -3.38 -12.11
C LYS A 30 -7.85 -4.15 -11.95
N ASN A 31 -7.97 -4.98 -10.91
CA ASN A 31 -9.00 -6.03 -10.81
C ASN A 31 -10.06 -5.79 -9.74
N CYS A 32 -9.75 -5.06 -8.66
CA CYS A 32 -10.69 -4.77 -7.58
C CYS A 32 -11.49 -3.49 -7.90
N PRO A 33 -12.84 -3.55 -7.95
CA PRO A 33 -13.66 -2.39 -8.29
C PRO A 33 -13.53 -1.22 -7.32
N TRP A 34 -13.29 -1.50 -6.03
CA TRP A 34 -13.11 -0.45 -5.03
C TRP A 34 -11.74 0.23 -5.19
N ASP A 35 -10.67 -0.56 -5.30
CA ASP A 35 -9.31 -0.02 -5.45
C ASP A 35 -9.18 0.82 -6.70
N LYS A 36 -9.71 0.33 -7.82
CA LYS A 36 -9.67 1.02 -9.12
C LYS A 36 -10.34 2.40 -9.10
N LYS A 37 -11.37 2.58 -8.28
CA LYS A 37 -12.12 3.84 -8.19
C LYS A 37 -11.42 4.90 -7.35
N GLN A 38 -10.42 4.52 -6.55
CA GLN A 38 -9.74 5.45 -5.67
C GLN A 38 -8.95 6.51 -6.45
N THR A 39 -8.96 7.73 -5.93
CA THR A 39 -8.19 8.88 -6.38
C THR A 39 -7.29 9.36 -5.24
N PHE A 40 -6.41 10.33 -5.51
CA PHE A 40 -5.62 10.96 -4.45
C PHE A 40 -6.52 11.55 -3.36
N ASP A 41 -7.60 12.23 -3.76
CA ASP A 41 -8.53 12.90 -2.85
C ASP A 41 -9.39 11.90 -2.05
N SER A 42 -9.85 10.81 -2.67
CA SER A 42 -10.70 9.84 -1.98
C SER A 42 -9.96 9.05 -0.89
N LEU A 43 -8.64 8.97 -1.01
CA LEU A 43 -7.78 8.27 -0.07
C LEU A 43 -7.38 9.11 1.15
N VAL A 44 -7.55 10.45 1.11
CA VAL A 44 -7.09 11.34 2.19
C VAL A 44 -7.70 10.97 3.54
N LYS A 45 -9.01 10.67 3.56
CA LYS A 45 -9.69 10.29 4.81
C LYS A 45 -9.09 9.03 5.44
N TYR A 46 -8.70 8.04 4.62
CA TYR A 46 -8.13 6.79 5.12
C TYR A 46 -6.73 7.06 5.65
N LEU A 47 -5.92 7.85 4.93
CA LEU A 47 -4.62 8.29 5.43
C LEU A 47 -4.73 9.03 6.78
N GLU A 48 -5.72 9.90 6.95
CA GLU A 48 -5.97 10.60 8.22
C GLU A 48 -6.35 9.63 9.35
N GLU A 49 -7.19 8.63 9.05
CA GLU A 49 -7.60 7.56 9.98
C GLU A 49 -6.37 6.77 10.46
N GLU A 50 -5.56 6.20 9.54
CA GLU A 50 -4.37 5.40 9.90
C GLU A 50 -3.34 6.20 10.73
N VAL A 51 -3.16 7.50 10.42
CA VAL A 51 -2.27 8.38 11.19
C VAL A 51 -2.80 8.56 12.62
N CYS A 52 -4.11 8.74 12.78
CA CYS A 52 -4.72 8.85 14.11
C CYS A 52 -4.56 7.54 14.90
N GLU A 53 -4.81 6.40 14.27
CA GLU A 53 -4.68 5.08 14.90
C GLU A 53 -3.23 4.79 15.32
N LEU A 54 -2.24 5.15 14.48
CA LEU A 54 -0.83 5.07 14.85
C LEU A 54 -0.49 5.94 16.07
N ILE A 55 -0.98 7.19 16.10
CA ILE A 55 -0.77 8.10 17.24
C ILE A 55 -1.37 7.48 18.52
N GLU A 56 -2.58 6.93 18.44
CA GLU A 56 -3.20 6.26 19.57
C GLU A 56 -2.39 5.07 20.07
N ALA A 57 -1.90 4.22 19.17
CA ALA A 57 -1.07 3.07 19.50
C ALA A 57 0.22 3.50 20.24
N ILE A 58 0.87 4.57 19.77
CA ILE A 58 2.06 5.14 20.41
C ILE A 58 1.75 5.63 21.84
N ILE A 59 0.66 6.39 22.01
CA ILE A 59 0.25 6.92 23.32
C ILE A 59 -0.04 5.78 24.30
N LYS A 60 -0.72 4.73 23.84
CA LYS A 60 -1.08 3.55 24.63
C LYS A 60 0.11 2.60 24.86
N LYS A 61 1.25 2.82 24.19
CA LYS A 61 2.39 1.89 24.12
C LYS A 61 1.98 0.49 23.64
N ASP A 62 1.01 0.45 22.74
CA ASP A 62 0.56 -0.78 22.09
C ASP A 62 1.46 -1.02 20.86
N TYR A 63 2.56 -1.74 21.07
CA TYR A 63 3.56 -1.95 20.04
C TYR A 63 3.10 -2.92 18.94
N GLU A 64 2.13 -3.79 19.23
CA GLU A 64 1.56 -4.68 18.21
C GLU A 64 0.66 -3.87 17.29
N ASN A 65 -0.24 -3.05 17.84
CA ASN A 65 -1.06 -2.16 17.03
C ASN A 65 -0.19 -1.16 16.27
N MET A 66 0.82 -0.56 16.91
CA MET A 66 1.76 0.36 16.25
C MET A 66 2.41 -0.26 15.00
N LYS A 67 2.73 -1.56 15.04
CA LYS A 67 3.31 -2.26 13.89
C LYS A 67 2.28 -2.47 12.77
N GLU A 68 1.02 -2.72 13.11
CA GLU A 68 -0.11 -2.81 12.18
C GLU A 68 -0.31 -1.48 11.45
N GLU A 69 -0.50 -0.39 12.19
CA GLU A 69 -0.75 0.94 11.62
C GLU A 69 0.41 1.47 10.76
N LEU A 70 1.66 1.14 11.12
CA LEU A 70 2.83 1.44 10.28
C LEU A 70 2.77 0.69 8.94
N GLY A 71 2.22 -0.53 8.94
CA GLY A 71 1.93 -1.30 7.74
C GLY A 71 0.86 -0.64 6.88
N ASP A 72 -0.21 -0.13 7.50
CA ASP A 72 -1.29 0.54 6.78
C ASP A 72 -0.84 1.88 6.18
N LEU A 73 -0.02 2.66 6.90
CA LEU A 73 0.62 3.84 6.32
C LEU A 73 1.55 3.49 5.15
N LEU A 74 2.29 2.39 5.24
CA LEU A 74 3.12 1.92 4.12
C LEU A 74 2.24 1.53 2.92
N LEU A 75 1.10 0.88 3.16
CA LEU A 75 0.12 0.55 2.13
C LEU A 75 -0.40 1.83 1.45
N GLN A 76 -0.74 2.88 2.22
CA GLN A 76 -1.16 4.17 1.67
C GLN A 76 -0.08 4.76 0.76
N VAL A 77 1.20 4.78 1.19
CA VAL A 77 2.31 5.28 0.35
C VAL A 77 2.42 4.53 -0.97
N VAL A 78 2.29 3.20 -0.95
CA VAL A 78 2.30 2.38 -2.17
C VAL A 78 1.07 2.67 -3.04
N PHE A 79 -0.11 2.86 -2.44
CA PHE A 79 -1.36 3.17 -3.14
C PHE A 79 -1.24 4.51 -3.89
N TYR A 80 -0.84 5.58 -3.21
CA TYR A 80 -0.61 6.89 -3.82
C TYR A 80 0.45 6.82 -4.94
N SER A 81 1.53 6.08 -4.71
CA SER A 81 2.59 5.89 -5.71
C SER A 81 2.09 5.14 -6.95
N GLN A 82 1.20 4.16 -6.78
CA GLN A 82 0.61 3.42 -7.88
C GLN A 82 -0.37 4.29 -8.69
N ILE A 83 -1.20 5.11 -8.04
CA ILE A 83 -2.06 6.08 -8.75
C ILE A 83 -1.22 7.11 -9.51
N ALA A 84 -0.12 7.59 -8.92
CA ALA A 84 0.80 8.51 -9.58
C ALA A 84 1.49 7.88 -10.80
N LYS A 85 1.86 6.59 -10.70
CA LYS A 85 2.43 5.81 -11.82
C LYS A 85 1.44 5.71 -12.97
N GLU A 86 0.18 5.40 -12.67
CA GLU A 86 -0.91 5.32 -13.67
C GLU A 86 -1.17 6.66 -14.38
N LYS A 87 -0.90 7.78 -13.70
CA LYS A 87 -1.01 9.13 -14.26
C LYS A 87 0.28 9.64 -14.93
N GLY A 88 1.35 8.85 -14.95
CA GLY A 88 2.64 9.24 -15.53
C GLY A 88 3.38 10.33 -14.76
N LEU A 89 3.11 10.50 -13.46
CA LEU A 89 3.70 11.56 -12.63
C LEU A 89 5.00 11.11 -11.97
N PHE A 90 4.94 10.02 -11.18
CA PHE A 90 6.07 9.39 -10.49
C PHE A 90 5.68 7.98 -10.04
N ASP A 91 6.64 7.19 -9.58
CA ASP A 91 6.39 5.84 -9.04
C ASP A 91 7.02 5.68 -7.64
N ILE A 92 6.83 4.49 -7.06
CA ILE A 92 7.35 4.15 -5.73
C ILE A 92 8.88 4.22 -5.65
N ASN A 93 9.60 3.98 -6.76
CA ASN A 93 11.06 4.09 -6.77
C ASN A 93 11.49 5.56 -6.63
N LYS A 94 10.79 6.48 -7.29
CA LYS A 94 11.03 7.92 -7.15
C LYS A 94 10.71 8.43 -5.75
N VAL A 95 9.67 7.90 -5.10
CA VAL A 95 9.34 8.21 -3.69
C VAL A 95 10.43 7.67 -2.76
N ARG A 96 10.81 6.40 -2.89
CA ARG A 96 11.87 5.77 -2.08
C ARG A 96 13.21 6.49 -2.21
N TRP A 97 13.56 7.00 -3.40
CA TRP A 97 14.77 7.78 -3.63
C TRP A 97 14.81 9.11 -2.84
N LYS A 98 13.68 9.60 -2.33
CA LYS A 98 13.66 10.84 -1.54
C LYS A 98 14.09 10.66 -0.09
N VAL A 99 14.19 9.42 0.40
CA VAL A 99 14.41 9.11 1.82
C VAL A 99 15.69 8.29 2.08
N ILE A 100 16.48 8.04 1.04
CA ILE A 100 17.81 7.39 1.09
C ILE A 100 18.80 8.34 0.41
#